data_AF-A0A520ECC3-F1
#
_entry.id   AF-A0A520ECC3-F1
#
_cell.length_a   1.000
_cell.length_b   1.000
_cell.length_c   1.000
_cell.angle_alpha   90.00
_cell.angle_beta   90.00
_cell.angle_gamma   90.00
#
_symmetry.space_group_name_H-M   'P 1'
#
loop_
_entity.id
_entity.type
_entity.pdbx_description
1 polymer ?
#
loop_
_entity_poly.entity_id
_entity_poly.type
_entity_poly.pdbx_seq_one_letter_code
_entity_poly.pdbx_strand_id
1 'polypeptide(L)'
;MQTPSFKFRFLPLVVAAICAAQAGGALAQIAAGALPTGGIVVGGQASIVQNGTTLNINQTTQQALVNFSTFNVGSGALVDIRQPGAVASLLARVTGQDPSRIYGQIKATGSLWLINPSGILVGQGARIDVGSFVASTLNVSDADFLAGRLNFSSPGHAGAVQNAGTVNAASGGSIYLVAPKVENTGTLNAPRGEVILAAAQNVQLIDTGHPGVSVVLGGAAGEVQNLGRIVADAGRIGLAAGLVTNAGTVSASSAESVGGRVFLRATDLKTTA
;
A
#
# COMPACT_ATOMS: atom_id res chain seq x y z
N MET A 1 -15.74 45.02 -79.27
CA MET A 1 -15.66 43.54 -79.26
C MET A 1 -15.74 43.07 -77.82
N GLN A 2 -16.84 42.39 -77.49
CA GLN A 2 -17.08 41.72 -76.21
C GLN A 2 -16.35 40.38 -76.20
N THR A 3 -15.68 40.05 -75.10
CA THR A 3 -15.30 38.67 -74.73
C THR A 3 -15.39 38.50 -73.20
N PRO A 4 -15.68 37.28 -72.72
CA PRO A 4 -16.67 37.08 -71.66
C PRO A 4 -16.11 36.88 -70.25
N SER A 5 -16.98 37.17 -69.27
CA SER A 5 -16.85 36.86 -67.85
C SER A 5 -16.98 35.35 -67.57
N PHE A 6 -15.97 34.76 -66.90
CA PHE A 6 -16.08 33.42 -66.30
C PHE A 6 -16.37 33.54 -64.80
N LYS A 7 -17.57 33.07 -64.39
CA LYS A 7 -17.97 32.96 -62.99
C LYS A 7 -17.45 31.64 -62.42
N PHE A 8 -16.51 31.70 -61.47
CA PHE A 8 -16.18 30.54 -60.63
C PHE A 8 -17.16 30.46 -59.46
N ARG A 9 -17.94 29.38 -59.44
CA ARG A 9 -18.97 29.05 -58.46
C ARG A 9 -18.30 28.23 -57.35
N PHE A 10 -17.97 28.87 -56.23
CA PHE A 10 -17.44 28.18 -55.05
C PHE A 10 -18.61 27.57 -54.25
N LEU A 11 -18.62 26.24 -54.13
CA LEU A 11 -19.48 25.47 -53.22
C LEU A 11 -18.88 25.57 -51.80
N PRO A 12 -19.66 25.90 -50.75
CA PRO A 12 -19.13 25.92 -49.39
C PRO A 12 -19.08 24.50 -48.82
N LEU A 13 -17.88 24.01 -48.53
CA LEU A 13 -17.65 22.80 -47.75
C LEU A 13 -17.93 23.13 -46.27
N VAL A 14 -19.09 22.71 -45.77
CA VAL A 14 -19.44 22.80 -44.34
C VAL A 14 -18.61 21.76 -43.59
N VAL A 15 -17.57 22.20 -42.87
CA VAL A 15 -16.82 21.38 -41.91
C VAL A 15 -17.53 21.50 -40.57
N ALA A 16 -18.34 20.49 -40.23
CA ALA A 16 -18.89 20.35 -38.89
C ALA A 16 -17.79 19.81 -37.95
N ALA A 17 -17.24 20.69 -37.11
CA ALA A 17 -16.33 20.31 -36.04
C ALA A 17 -17.12 19.64 -34.91
N ILE A 18 -17.04 18.31 -34.83
CA ILE A 18 -17.53 17.54 -33.69
C ILE A 18 -16.52 17.73 -32.55
N CYS A 19 -16.84 18.62 -31.61
CA CYS A 19 -16.16 18.69 -30.32
C CYS A 19 -16.55 17.46 -29.49
N ALA A 20 -15.78 16.38 -29.61
CA ALA A 20 -15.83 15.27 -28.68
C ALA A 20 -15.31 15.75 -27.31
N ALA A 21 -16.22 16.12 -26.42
CA ALA A 21 -15.92 16.31 -25.01
C ALA A 21 -15.51 14.95 -24.42
N GLN A 22 -14.20 14.73 -24.29
CA GLN A 22 -13.66 13.63 -23.50
C GLN A 22 -14.01 13.93 -22.05
N ALA A 23 -15.10 13.34 -21.57
CA ALA A 23 -15.41 13.29 -20.15
C ALA A 23 -14.31 12.46 -19.48
N GLY A 24 -13.27 13.14 -18.99
CA GLY A 24 -12.33 12.54 -18.06
C GLY A 24 -13.14 12.02 -16.88
N GLY A 25 -13.18 10.70 -16.71
CA GLY A 25 -13.77 10.07 -15.55
C GLY A 25 -13.05 10.59 -14.32
N ALA A 26 -13.66 11.54 -13.61
CA ALA A 26 -13.22 11.92 -12.28
C ALA A 26 -13.25 10.63 -11.45
N LEU A 27 -12.08 10.14 -11.03
CA LEU A 27 -12.01 9.07 -10.04
C LEU A 27 -12.80 9.55 -8.83
N ALA A 28 -13.95 8.93 -8.58
CA ALA A 28 -14.86 9.33 -7.51
C ALA A 28 -14.09 9.41 -6.20
N GLN A 29 -13.92 10.63 -5.70
CA GLN A 29 -13.28 10.87 -4.41
C GLN A 29 -14.19 10.28 -3.34
N ILE A 30 -13.66 9.37 -2.51
CA ILE A 30 -14.45 8.77 -1.43
C ILE A 30 -14.92 9.85 -0.45
N ALA A 31 -16.08 9.65 0.17
CA ALA A 31 -16.60 10.60 1.14
C ALA A 31 -15.60 10.83 2.28
N ALA A 32 -15.52 12.05 2.80
CA ALA A 32 -14.59 12.40 3.88
C ALA A 32 -14.79 11.53 5.14
N GLY A 33 -16.03 11.11 5.43
CA GLY A 33 -16.37 10.20 6.53
C GLY A 33 -16.43 8.72 6.15
N ALA A 34 -15.94 8.32 4.97
CA ALA A 34 -15.96 6.92 4.54
C ALA A 34 -15.16 6.05 5.52
N LEU A 35 -15.74 4.94 5.93
CA LEU A 35 -15.13 3.95 6.83
C LEU A 35 -15.17 2.56 6.19
N PRO A 36 -14.37 1.59 6.68
CA PRO A 36 -14.48 0.20 6.26
C PRO A 36 -15.89 -0.35 6.47
N THR A 37 -16.36 -1.20 5.57
CA THR A 37 -17.72 -1.75 5.58
C THR A 37 -17.74 -3.27 5.48
N GLY A 38 -18.83 -3.89 5.96
CA GLY A 38 -19.02 -5.34 5.86
C GLY A 38 -18.03 -6.16 6.71
N GLY A 39 -17.58 -5.62 7.85
CA GLY A 39 -16.65 -6.29 8.75
C GLY A 39 -17.25 -7.54 9.39
N ILE A 40 -16.68 -8.72 9.11
CA ILE A 40 -17.05 -10.01 9.69
C ILE A 40 -15.80 -10.64 10.29
N VAL A 41 -15.84 -10.94 11.58
CA VAL A 41 -14.75 -11.64 12.28
C VAL A 41 -14.81 -13.12 11.91
N VAL A 42 -13.73 -13.64 11.32
CA VAL A 42 -13.62 -15.03 10.86
C VAL A 42 -12.57 -15.83 11.63
N GLY A 43 -11.79 -15.18 12.49
CA GLY A 43 -10.87 -15.85 13.40
C GLY A 43 -10.48 -14.95 14.57
N GLY A 44 -10.20 -15.55 15.72
CA GLY A 44 -9.96 -14.82 16.97
C GLY A 44 -11.24 -14.13 17.49
N GLN A 45 -11.05 -13.09 18.31
CA GLN A 45 -12.14 -12.31 18.87
C GLN A 45 -11.85 -10.81 18.69
N ALA A 46 -12.78 -10.13 18.04
CA ALA A 46 -12.82 -8.68 17.93
C ALA A 46 -14.27 -8.19 17.88
N SER A 47 -14.48 -6.95 18.31
CA SER A 47 -15.75 -6.23 18.12
C SER A 47 -15.50 -5.03 17.22
N ILE A 48 -16.48 -4.71 16.37
CA ILE A 48 -16.39 -3.62 15.41
C ILE A 48 -17.55 -2.66 15.71
N VAL A 49 -17.23 -1.44 16.13
CA VAL A 49 -18.21 -0.44 16.56
C VAL A 49 -17.91 0.88 15.89
N GLN A 50 -18.85 1.36 15.08
CA GLN A 50 -18.77 2.69 14.48
C GLN A 50 -19.38 3.75 15.40
N ASN A 51 -18.67 4.86 15.59
CA ASN A 51 -19.15 6.07 16.26
C ASN A 51 -18.85 7.29 15.38
N GLY A 52 -19.87 7.82 14.72
CA GLY A 52 -19.72 8.90 13.74
C GLY A 52 -18.75 8.51 12.61
N THR A 53 -17.68 9.28 12.45
CA THR A 53 -16.60 9.05 11.47
C THR A 53 -15.44 8.23 12.05
N THR A 54 -15.62 7.58 13.19
CA THR A 54 -14.62 6.68 13.79
C THR A 54 -15.11 5.23 13.77
N LEU A 55 -14.31 4.31 13.22
CA LEU A 55 -14.51 2.87 13.37
C LEU A 55 -13.58 2.33 14.46
N ASN A 56 -14.15 1.85 15.56
CA ASN A 56 -13.41 1.22 16.64
C ASN A 56 -13.40 -0.30 16.43
N ILE A 57 -12.22 -0.90 16.40
CA ILE A 57 -12.04 -2.35 16.38
C ILE A 57 -11.37 -2.74 17.70
N ASN A 58 -12.12 -3.37 18.61
CA ASN A 58 -11.57 -3.83 19.88
C ASN A 58 -11.32 -5.34 19.79
N GLN A 59 -10.06 -5.72 19.63
CA GLN A 59 -9.55 -7.09 19.58
C GLN A 59 -9.15 -7.56 20.98
N THR A 60 -9.56 -8.78 21.36
CA THR A 60 -9.26 -9.36 22.68
C THR A 60 -8.31 -10.57 22.62
N THR A 61 -8.17 -11.20 21.46
CA THR A 61 -7.21 -12.30 21.23
C THR A 61 -5.88 -11.80 20.68
N GLN A 62 -4.83 -12.62 20.80
CA GLN A 62 -3.50 -12.27 20.26
C GLN A 62 -3.49 -12.09 18.74
N GLN A 63 -4.28 -12.88 18.02
CA GLN A 63 -4.51 -12.76 16.59
C GLN A 63 -6.01 -12.71 16.33
N ALA A 64 -6.44 -11.84 15.42
CA ALA A 64 -7.81 -11.81 14.92
C ALA A 64 -7.81 -11.58 13.40
N LEU A 65 -8.79 -12.17 12.72
CA LEU A 65 -8.99 -12.06 11.28
C LEU A 65 -10.37 -11.50 11.02
N VAL A 66 -10.44 -10.44 10.22
CA VAL A 66 -11.67 -9.75 9.86
C VAL A 66 -11.71 -9.58 8.36
N ASN A 67 -12.74 -10.14 7.73
CA ASN A 67 -13.05 -9.89 6.35
C ASN A 67 -13.90 -8.63 6.24
N PHE A 68 -13.59 -7.76 5.28
CA PHE A 68 -14.31 -6.54 4.97
C PHE A 68 -14.77 -6.55 3.50
N SER A 69 -15.95 -6.02 3.22
CA SER A 69 -16.39 -5.77 1.84
C SER A 69 -15.57 -4.63 1.22
N THR A 70 -15.32 -3.57 1.98
CA THR A 70 -14.41 -2.48 1.59
C THR A 70 -13.58 -2.01 2.78
N PHE A 71 -12.38 -1.50 2.53
CA PHE A 71 -11.54 -0.89 3.56
C PHE A 71 -11.08 0.49 3.10
N ASN A 72 -12.00 1.45 3.14
CA ASN A 72 -11.74 2.85 2.84
C ASN A 72 -11.66 3.67 4.13
N VAL A 73 -10.82 4.69 4.16
CA VAL A 73 -10.73 5.65 5.27
C VAL A 73 -10.70 7.05 4.69
N GLY A 74 -11.83 7.75 4.74
CA GLY A 74 -11.93 9.13 4.24
C GLY A 74 -11.09 10.11 5.06
N SER A 75 -10.83 11.30 4.51
CA SER A 75 -9.93 12.30 5.12
C SER A 75 -10.38 12.83 6.50
N GLY A 76 -11.68 12.76 6.80
CA GLY A 76 -12.27 13.09 8.10
C GLY A 76 -12.58 11.87 8.97
N ALA A 77 -12.07 10.69 8.60
CA ALA A 77 -12.35 9.43 9.25
C ALA A 77 -11.14 8.86 10.00
N LEU A 78 -11.43 8.08 11.03
CA LEU A 78 -10.45 7.38 11.86
C LEU A 78 -10.82 5.90 11.98
N VAL A 79 -9.85 5.01 11.77
CA VAL A 79 -9.93 3.61 12.19
C VAL A 79 -9.04 3.43 13.40
N ASP A 80 -9.61 3.09 14.55
CA ASP A 80 -8.90 2.89 15.82
C ASP A 80 -8.96 1.42 16.23
N ILE A 81 -7.81 0.74 16.18
CA ILE A 81 -7.67 -0.70 16.42
C ILE A 81 -6.98 -0.90 17.77
N ARG A 82 -7.77 -1.28 18.77
CA ARG A 82 -7.29 -1.58 20.12
C ARG A 82 -7.06 -3.07 20.24
N GLN A 83 -5.82 -3.45 20.52
CA GLN A 83 -5.37 -4.85 20.60
C GLN A 83 -4.79 -5.13 22.00
N PRO A 84 -4.70 -6.39 22.44
CA PRO A 84 -4.24 -6.72 23.80
C PRO A 84 -2.81 -6.27 24.14
N GLY A 85 -1.97 -6.00 23.13
CA GLY A 85 -0.62 -5.49 23.31
C GLY A 85 0.11 -5.28 21.99
N ALA A 86 1.35 -4.81 22.06
CA ALA A 86 2.16 -4.43 20.89
C ALA A 86 2.49 -5.61 19.95
N VAL A 87 2.50 -6.83 20.47
CA VAL A 87 2.76 -8.07 19.69
C VAL A 87 1.51 -8.69 19.09
N ALA A 88 0.32 -8.17 19.41
CA ALA A 88 -0.93 -8.68 18.85
C ALA A 88 -1.09 -8.25 17.38
N SER A 89 -1.82 -9.06 16.59
CA SER A 89 -1.97 -8.84 15.14
C SER A 89 -3.43 -8.91 14.71
N LEU A 90 -3.86 -7.95 13.89
CA LEU A 90 -5.15 -7.97 13.21
C LEU A 90 -4.91 -8.16 11.71
N LEU A 91 -5.54 -9.16 11.11
CA LEU A 91 -5.67 -9.29 9.67
C LEU A 91 -6.98 -8.66 9.21
N ALA A 92 -6.91 -7.55 8.48
CA ALA A 92 -8.01 -6.95 7.75
C ALA A 92 -7.91 -7.36 6.28
N ARG A 93 -8.76 -8.30 5.85
CA ARG A 93 -8.79 -8.79 4.47
C ARG A 93 -9.98 -8.22 3.72
N VAL A 94 -9.75 -7.56 2.60
CA VAL A 94 -10.81 -7.08 1.71
C VAL A 94 -11.21 -8.18 0.75
N THR A 95 -12.50 -8.50 0.71
CA THR A 95 -13.09 -9.50 -0.20
C THR A 95 -13.84 -8.87 -1.37
N GLY A 96 -14.08 -7.56 -1.33
CA GLY A 96 -14.64 -6.79 -2.44
C GLY A 96 -13.63 -6.52 -3.55
N GLN A 97 -14.12 -5.91 -4.64
CA GLN A 97 -13.35 -5.65 -5.87
C GLN A 97 -12.79 -4.23 -5.94
N ASP A 98 -13.04 -3.39 -4.92
CA ASP A 98 -12.56 -2.02 -4.88
C ASP A 98 -11.21 -1.92 -4.16
N PRO A 99 -10.28 -1.07 -4.64
CA PRO A 99 -9.04 -0.79 -3.93
C PRO A 99 -9.32 -0.07 -2.62
N SER A 100 -8.47 -0.32 -1.63
CA SER A 100 -8.48 0.39 -0.35
C SER A 100 -7.93 1.80 -0.54
N ARG A 101 -8.74 2.83 -0.31
CA ARG A 101 -8.33 4.23 -0.37
C ARG A 101 -8.30 4.83 1.04
N ILE A 102 -7.10 5.19 1.51
CA ILE A 102 -6.84 5.68 2.85
C ILE A 102 -6.37 7.13 2.74
N TYR A 103 -7.24 8.07 3.07
CA TYR A 103 -6.94 9.51 3.15
C TYR A 103 -6.97 10.04 4.59
N GLY A 104 -7.57 9.29 5.52
CA GLY A 104 -7.68 9.65 6.94
C GLY A 104 -6.62 9.01 7.82
N GLN A 105 -7.04 8.67 9.04
CA GLN A 105 -6.16 8.14 10.08
C GLN A 105 -6.42 6.66 10.36
N ILE A 106 -5.35 5.89 10.56
CA ILE A 106 -5.42 4.53 11.10
C ILE A 106 -4.49 4.46 12.31
N LYS A 107 -5.00 3.96 13.43
CA LYS A 107 -4.24 3.70 14.64
C LYS A 107 -4.36 2.24 15.02
N ALA A 108 -3.26 1.60 15.40
CA ALA A 108 -3.28 0.26 15.95
C ALA A 108 -2.30 0.11 17.12
N THR A 109 -2.71 -0.59 18.18
CA THR A 109 -1.84 -0.85 19.33
C THR A 109 -0.67 -1.78 18.96
N GLY A 110 -0.93 -2.79 18.13
CA GLY A 110 0.03 -3.77 17.64
C GLY A 110 0.09 -3.77 16.12
N SER A 111 0.14 -4.96 15.53
CA SER A 111 0.31 -5.13 14.09
C SER A 111 -1.02 -5.07 13.34
N LEU A 112 -1.02 -4.36 12.21
CA LEU A 112 -2.10 -4.36 11.22
C LEU A 112 -1.61 -4.98 9.92
N TRP A 113 -2.30 -6.03 9.46
CA TRP A 113 -2.12 -6.62 8.14
C TRP A 113 -3.34 -6.24 7.28
N LEU A 114 -3.14 -5.37 6.30
CA LEU A 114 -4.16 -4.98 5.33
C LEU A 114 -3.92 -5.71 4.00
N ILE A 115 -4.83 -6.61 3.65
CA ILE A 115 -4.76 -7.38 2.41
C ILE A 115 -5.91 -6.96 1.49
N ASN A 116 -5.59 -6.43 0.31
CA ASN A 116 -6.60 -6.12 -0.71
C ASN A 116 -6.04 -6.38 -2.12
N PRO A 117 -6.46 -7.47 -2.79
CA PRO A 117 -6.03 -7.78 -4.15
C PRO A 117 -6.26 -6.67 -5.17
N SER A 118 -7.29 -5.85 -4.98
CA SER A 118 -7.67 -4.79 -5.92
C SER A 118 -6.72 -3.58 -5.87
N GLY A 119 -5.93 -3.44 -4.81
CA GLY A 119 -4.99 -2.33 -4.61
C GLY A 119 -5.11 -1.66 -3.25
N ILE A 120 -4.03 -1.00 -2.82
CA ILE A 120 -3.98 -0.20 -1.59
C ILE A 120 -3.33 1.14 -1.90
N LEU A 121 -4.04 2.23 -1.61
CA LEU A 121 -3.55 3.60 -1.72
C LEU A 121 -3.61 4.29 -0.36
N VAL A 122 -2.45 4.64 0.18
CA VAL A 122 -2.31 5.59 1.30
C VAL A 122 -2.09 6.97 0.68
N GLY A 123 -3.15 7.77 0.61
CA GLY A 123 -3.15 9.07 -0.06
C GLY A 123 -2.41 10.16 0.71
N GLN A 124 -2.16 11.29 0.04
CA GLN A 124 -1.54 12.45 0.67
C GLN A 124 -2.38 12.94 1.86
N GLY A 125 -1.71 13.28 2.96
CA GLY A 125 -2.35 13.70 4.21
C GLY A 125 -2.84 12.54 5.09
N ALA A 126 -2.88 11.31 4.57
CA ALA A 126 -3.18 10.13 5.38
C ALA A 126 -2.07 9.84 6.38
N ARG A 127 -2.46 9.31 7.53
CA ARG A 127 -1.53 8.95 8.61
C ARG A 127 -1.87 7.60 9.21
N ILE A 128 -0.90 6.70 9.19
CA ILE A 128 -1.00 5.36 9.79
C ILE A 128 0.02 5.30 10.92
N ASP A 129 -0.44 5.15 12.16
CA ASP A 129 0.42 4.97 13.34
C ASP A 129 0.10 3.61 13.99
N VAL A 130 1.00 2.64 13.87
CA VAL A 130 0.76 1.25 14.29
C VAL A 130 1.98 0.65 14.99
N GLY A 131 1.82 -0.48 15.68
CA GLY A 131 2.96 -1.27 16.17
C GLY A 131 3.80 -1.82 15.02
N SER A 132 3.16 -2.46 14.05
CA SER A 132 3.77 -2.86 12.76
C SER A 132 2.71 -2.84 11.66
N PHE A 133 3.13 -2.68 10.41
CA PHE A 133 2.25 -2.58 9.26
C PHE A 133 2.64 -3.56 8.17
N VAL A 134 1.67 -4.34 7.68
CA VAL A 134 1.79 -5.13 6.47
C VAL A 134 0.70 -4.69 5.53
N ALA A 135 1.04 -4.19 4.34
CA ALA A 135 0.09 -3.90 3.28
C ALA A 135 0.41 -4.75 2.06
N SER A 136 -0.56 -5.54 1.60
CA SER A 136 -0.34 -6.43 0.47
C SER A 136 -1.52 -6.53 -0.48
N THR A 137 -1.22 -6.57 -1.77
CA THR A 137 -2.19 -6.97 -2.82
C THR A 137 -2.04 -8.44 -3.21
N LEU A 138 -0.94 -9.08 -2.78
CA LEU A 138 -0.83 -10.52 -2.75
C LEU A 138 -1.60 -11.08 -1.54
N ASN A 139 -2.15 -12.28 -1.67
CA ASN A 139 -2.89 -12.91 -0.59
C ASN A 139 -1.94 -13.61 0.40
N VAL A 140 -2.34 -13.71 1.65
CA VAL A 140 -1.76 -14.60 2.67
C VAL A 140 -2.86 -15.55 3.14
N SER A 141 -2.53 -16.83 3.32
CA SER A 141 -3.49 -17.80 3.84
C SER A 141 -3.76 -17.57 5.32
N ASP A 142 -4.95 -17.97 5.80
CA ASP A 142 -5.28 -17.86 7.24
C ASP A 142 -4.29 -18.67 8.09
N ALA A 143 -3.86 -19.84 7.60
CA ALA A 143 -2.89 -20.69 8.25
C ALA A 143 -1.49 -20.04 8.33
N ASP A 144 -1.06 -19.32 7.30
CA ASP A 144 0.20 -18.58 7.30
C ASP A 144 0.13 -17.40 8.27
N PHE A 145 -0.95 -16.62 8.24
CA PHE A 145 -1.15 -15.52 9.19
C PHE A 145 -1.15 -16.01 10.65
N LEU A 146 -1.91 -17.08 10.96
CA LEU A 146 -1.96 -17.65 12.31
C LEU A 146 -0.60 -18.17 12.76
N ALA A 147 0.20 -18.71 11.84
CA ALA A 147 1.56 -19.17 12.14
C ALA A 147 2.63 -18.06 12.09
N GLY A 148 2.26 -16.80 11.84
CA GLY A 148 3.20 -15.69 11.70
C GLY A 148 4.11 -15.79 10.47
N ARG A 149 3.75 -16.60 9.48
CA ARG A 149 4.51 -16.77 8.24
C ARG A 149 4.17 -15.67 7.24
N LEU A 150 5.20 -14.99 6.75
CA LEU A 150 5.10 -13.95 5.72
C LEU A 150 5.21 -14.57 4.32
N ASN A 151 4.23 -15.41 3.98
CA ASN A 151 4.16 -16.09 2.69
C ASN A 151 2.99 -15.53 1.87
N PHE A 152 3.33 -14.79 0.82
CA PHE A 152 2.36 -14.08 -0.01
C PHE A 152 2.35 -14.62 -1.43
N SER A 153 1.15 -14.85 -1.96
CA SER A 153 0.95 -15.39 -3.31
C SER A 153 -0.08 -14.60 -4.10
N SER A 154 0.10 -14.54 -5.42
CA SER A 154 -0.82 -13.84 -6.31
C SER A 154 -2.18 -14.53 -6.34
N PRO A 155 -3.29 -13.81 -6.13
CA PRO A 155 -4.64 -14.33 -6.31
C PRO A 155 -5.08 -14.35 -7.79
N GLY A 156 -4.13 -14.23 -8.74
CA GLY A 156 -4.38 -14.16 -10.18
C GLY A 156 -4.33 -12.72 -10.72
N HIS A 157 -5.07 -11.80 -10.10
CA HIS A 157 -4.97 -10.36 -10.34
C HIS A 157 -4.62 -9.64 -9.04
N ALA A 158 -3.57 -8.83 -9.06
CA ALA A 158 -3.14 -8.03 -7.92
C ALA A 158 -2.78 -6.61 -8.36
N GLY A 159 -3.40 -5.62 -7.73
CA GLY A 159 -3.13 -4.20 -7.92
C GLY A 159 -1.81 -3.76 -7.29
N ALA A 160 -1.58 -2.45 -7.25
CA ALA A 160 -0.40 -1.86 -6.64
C ALA A 160 -0.61 -1.50 -5.16
N VAL A 161 0.48 -1.43 -4.40
CA VAL A 161 0.54 -0.73 -3.11
C VAL A 161 1.22 0.62 -3.34
N GLN A 162 0.53 1.70 -3.03
CA GLN A 162 1.01 3.07 -3.23
C GLN A 162 0.93 3.84 -1.91
N ASN A 163 2.05 4.42 -1.47
CA ASN A 163 2.11 5.30 -0.31
C ASN A 163 2.53 6.72 -0.72
N ALA A 164 1.60 7.66 -0.59
CA ALA A 164 1.80 9.11 -0.68
C ALA A 164 1.57 9.82 0.68
N GLY A 165 1.19 9.07 1.72
CA GLY A 165 0.96 9.57 3.07
C GLY A 165 2.14 9.33 4.01
N THR A 166 1.85 9.26 5.32
CA THR A 166 2.84 8.95 6.35
C THR A 166 2.47 7.65 7.07
N VAL A 167 3.40 6.68 7.07
CA VAL A 167 3.27 5.43 7.81
C VAL A 167 4.36 5.36 8.87
N ASN A 168 3.95 5.29 10.13
CA ASN A 168 4.82 5.15 11.29
C ASN A 168 4.56 3.80 11.95
N ALA A 169 5.63 3.00 12.07
CA ALA A 169 5.68 1.88 12.98
C ALA A 169 6.26 2.32 14.33
N ALA A 170 5.88 1.61 15.41
CA ALA A 170 6.49 1.79 16.71
C ALA A 170 7.99 1.42 16.68
N SER A 171 8.75 1.83 17.70
CA SER A 171 10.16 1.46 17.82
C SER A 171 10.31 -0.06 17.88
N GLY A 172 11.14 -0.64 17.01
CA GLY A 172 11.30 -2.09 16.87
C GLY A 172 10.24 -2.78 16.02
N GLY A 173 9.25 -2.04 15.51
CA GLY A 173 8.22 -2.55 14.61
C GLY A 173 8.65 -2.60 13.14
N SER A 174 7.81 -3.20 12.30
CA SER A 174 8.11 -3.38 10.88
C SER A 174 7.07 -2.74 9.97
N ILE A 175 7.48 -2.32 8.76
CA ILE A 175 6.61 -1.90 7.67
C ILE A 175 6.93 -2.75 6.43
N TYR A 176 6.00 -3.58 6.00
CA TYR A 176 6.14 -4.40 4.79
C TYR A 176 5.08 -4.02 3.75
N LEU A 177 5.53 -3.55 2.58
CA LEU A 177 4.66 -3.33 1.42
C LEU A 177 4.96 -4.40 0.36
N VAL A 178 3.94 -5.19 0.01
CA VAL A 178 4.10 -6.39 -0.83
C VAL A 178 3.08 -6.40 -1.97
N ALA A 179 3.52 -6.27 -3.21
CA ALA A 179 2.64 -6.27 -4.38
C ALA A 179 3.42 -6.46 -5.68
N PRO A 180 2.80 -6.81 -6.82
CA PRO A 180 3.50 -6.80 -8.11
C PRO A 180 4.11 -5.43 -8.46
N LYS A 181 3.50 -4.35 -7.99
CA LYS A 181 4.03 -2.99 -8.05
C LYS A 181 3.90 -2.30 -6.69
N VAL A 182 5.00 -1.75 -6.20
CA VAL A 182 5.05 -0.97 -4.95
C VAL A 182 5.64 0.40 -5.24
N GLU A 183 4.96 1.45 -4.77
CA GLU A 183 5.39 2.84 -4.96
C GLU A 183 5.34 3.60 -3.63
N ASN A 184 6.42 4.30 -3.29
CA ASN A 184 6.50 5.19 -2.15
C ASN A 184 6.89 6.60 -2.61
N THR A 185 5.95 7.54 -2.55
CA THR A 185 6.15 8.99 -2.71
C THR A 185 6.05 9.74 -1.36
N GLY A 186 5.48 9.08 -0.35
CA GLY A 186 5.31 9.60 1.01
C GLY A 186 6.48 9.26 1.95
N THR A 187 6.16 9.09 3.23
CA THR A 187 7.13 8.74 4.27
C THR A 187 6.81 7.40 4.92
N LEU A 188 7.83 6.55 5.04
CA LEU A 188 7.82 5.31 5.83
C LEU A 188 8.84 5.45 6.96
N ASN A 189 8.42 5.22 8.20
CA ASN A 189 9.26 5.41 9.39
C ASN A 189 9.12 4.23 10.36
N ALA A 190 10.22 3.51 10.61
CA ALA A 190 10.29 2.37 11.52
C ALA A 190 11.59 2.40 12.35
N PRO A 191 11.69 3.25 13.38
CA PRO A 191 12.91 3.39 14.18
C PRO A 191 13.25 2.09 14.91
N ARG A 192 14.53 1.70 14.91
CA ARG A 192 15.04 0.40 15.42
C ARG A 192 14.33 -0.82 14.85
N GLY A 193 13.62 -0.64 13.74
CA GLY A 193 12.72 -1.61 13.15
C GLY A 193 13.16 -2.01 11.75
N GLU A 194 12.19 -2.38 10.92
CA GLU A 194 12.47 -2.81 9.56
C GLU A 194 11.46 -2.26 8.55
N VAL A 195 11.93 -1.82 7.38
CA VAL A 195 11.09 -1.47 6.25
C VAL A 195 11.45 -2.34 5.05
N ILE A 196 10.49 -3.10 4.52
CA ILE A 196 10.69 -3.91 3.31
C ILE A 196 9.65 -3.54 2.25
N LEU A 197 10.13 -3.22 1.06
CA LEU A 197 9.36 -3.07 -0.16
C LEU A 197 9.68 -4.26 -1.05
N ALA A 198 8.71 -5.15 -1.27
CA ALA A 198 8.92 -6.37 -2.05
C ALA A 198 7.92 -6.46 -3.21
N ALA A 199 8.42 -6.62 -4.43
CA ALA A 199 7.58 -6.74 -5.62
C ALA A 199 7.87 -7.95 -6.51
N ALA A 200 6.90 -8.86 -6.54
CA ALA A 200 6.81 -10.01 -7.44
C ALA A 200 5.38 -10.59 -7.41
N GLN A 201 5.14 -11.69 -8.13
CA GLN A 201 3.87 -12.43 -8.05
C GLN A 201 3.78 -13.33 -6.81
N ASN A 202 4.91 -13.82 -6.31
CA ASN A 202 5.00 -14.55 -5.05
C ASN A 202 6.15 -13.98 -4.25
N VAL A 203 5.92 -13.74 -2.97
CA VAL A 203 6.89 -13.16 -2.05
C VAL A 203 6.88 -13.95 -0.76
N GLN A 204 8.01 -14.55 -0.44
CA GLN A 204 8.25 -15.11 0.88
C GLN A 204 9.29 -14.24 1.60
N LEU A 205 8.94 -13.77 2.79
CA LEU A 205 9.86 -13.07 3.69
C LEU A 205 10.26 -14.03 4.79
N ILE A 206 11.48 -14.57 4.72
CA ILE A 206 12.01 -15.49 5.72
C ILE A 206 12.96 -14.70 6.62
N ASP A 207 12.60 -14.48 7.87
CA ASP A 207 13.56 -13.98 8.86
C ASP A 207 14.60 -15.08 9.12
N THR A 208 15.81 -14.92 8.56
CA THR A 208 16.88 -15.91 8.72
C THR A 208 17.63 -15.76 10.04
N GLY A 209 17.21 -14.88 10.96
CA GLY A 209 17.82 -14.79 12.28
C GLY A 209 19.29 -14.38 12.27
N HIS A 210 19.77 -13.83 11.14
CA HIS A 210 21.03 -13.16 10.83
C HIS A 210 21.77 -13.78 9.61
N PRO A 211 22.10 -12.98 8.57
CA PRO A 211 21.68 -11.61 8.32
C PRO A 211 20.72 -11.52 7.12
N GLY A 212 19.42 -11.50 7.40
CA GLY A 212 18.46 -10.86 6.51
C GLY A 212 17.12 -11.55 6.42
N VAL A 213 16.07 -10.75 6.25
CA VAL A 213 14.84 -11.25 5.64
C VAL A 213 15.19 -11.68 4.22
N SER A 214 15.23 -12.99 3.98
CA SER A 214 15.39 -13.51 2.62
C SER A 214 14.09 -13.26 1.88
N VAL A 215 14.14 -12.38 0.89
CA VAL A 215 13.03 -12.16 -0.04
C VAL A 215 13.18 -13.15 -1.17
N VAL A 216 12.31 -14.16 -1.19
CA VAL A 216 12.19 -15.09 -2.32
C VAL A 216 11.10 -14.56 -3.23
N LEU A 217 11.52 -14.06 -4.40
CA LEU A 217 10.62 -13.59 -5.45
C LEU A 217 10.36 -14.74 -6.42
N GLY A 218 9.08 -15.02 -6.69
CA GLY A 218 8.66 -16.00 -7.67
C GLY A 218 7.68 -15.43 -8.69
N GLY A 219 7.70 -15.96 -9.91
CA GLY A 219 6.84 -15.52 -11.02
C GLY A 219 7.41 -14.32 -11.79
N ALA A 220 6.53 -13.55 -12.44
CA ALA A 220 6.96 -12.39 -13.23
C ALA A 220 7.63 -11.31 -12.37
N ALA A 221 8.61 -10.62 -12.98
CA ALA A 221 9.34 -9.51 -12.38
C ALA A 221 8.38 -8.40 -11.94
N GLY A 222 8.42 -8.04 -10.66
CA GLY A 222 7.71 -6.88 -10.12
C GLY A 222 8.56 -5.62 -10.12
N GLU A 223 7.96 -4.50 -9.71
CA GLU A 223 8.59 -3.19 -9.66
C GLU A 223 8.45 -2.53 -8.29
N VAL A 224 9.55 -1.99 -7.77
CA VAL A 224 9.56 -1.10 -6.60
C VAL A 224 10.08 0.27 -7.02
N GLN A 225 9.32 1.31 -6.71
CA GLN A 225 9.73 2.71 -6.88
C GLN A 225 9.72 3.45 -5.53
N ASN A 226 10.86 3.99 -5.12
CA ASN A 226 10.93 4.92 -4.01
C ASN A 226 11.31 6.32 -4.51
N LEU A 227 10.37 7.24 -4.42
CA LEU A 227 10.51 8.67 -4.74
C LEU A 227 10.41 9.54 -3.48
N GLY A 228 9.90 8.97 -2.39
CA GLY A 228 9.72 9.64 -1.09
C GLY A 228 10.85 9.34 -0.11
N ARG A 229 10.49 9.18 1.17
CA ARG A 229 11.44 8.97 2.25
C ARG A 229 11.19 7.65 2.98
N ILE A 230 12.26 6.89 3.21
CA ILE A 230 12.27 5.68 4.03
C ILE A 230 13.29 5.86 5.14
N VAL A 231 12.85 5.71 6.39
CA VAL A 231 13.70 5.84 7.59
C VAL A 231 13.53 4.63 8.49
N ALA A 232 14.65 4.01 8.85
CA ALA A 232 14.72 2.98 9.88
C ALA A 232 16.02 3.15 10.67
N ASP A 233 16.08 4.20 11.50
CA ASP A 233 17.28 4.52 12.29
C ASP A 233 17.64 3.36 13.22
N ALA A 234 18.90 2.92 13.20
CA ALA A 234 19.37 1.69 13.85
C ALA A 234 18.52 0.45 13.50
N GLY A 235 17.94 0.43 12.30
CA GLY A 235 17.07 -0.61 11.78
C GLY A 235 17.53 -1.15 10.42
N ARG A 236 16.61 -1.76 9.67
CA ARG A 236 16.88 -2.38 8.37
C ARG A 236 15.95 -1.84 7.30
N ILE A 237 16.47 -1.65 6.09
CA ILE A 237 15.68 -1.29 4.92
C ILE A 237 16.00 -2.25 3.77
N GLY A 238 14.97 -2.84 3.17
CA GLY A 238 15.07 -3.74 2.04
C GLY A 238 14.19 -3.32 0.88
N LEU A 239 14.74 -3.22 -0.32
CA LEU A 239 13.96 -3.09 -1.55
C LEU A 239 14.29 -4.29 -2.45
N ALA A 240 13.29 -5.09 -2.77
CA ALA A 240 13.46 -6.33 -3.52
C ALA A 240 12.42 -6.45 -4.63
N ALA A 241 12.86 -6.46 -5.89
CA ALA A 241 11.96 -6.59 -7.04
C ALA A 241 12.71 -7.10 -8.28
N GLY A 242 12.02 -7.25 -9.41
CA GLY A 242 12.71 -7.41 -10.69
C GLY A 242 13.39 -6.10 -11.12
N LEU A 243 12.67 -4.98 -10.97
CA LEU A 243 13.15 -3.63 -11.17
C LEU A 243 13.03 -2.81 -9.88
N VAL A 244 14.13 -2.23 -9.42
CA VAL A 244 14.12 -1.28 -8.29
C VAL A 244 14.58 0.08 -8.78
N THR A 245 13.74 1.10 -8.61
CA THR A 245 14.08 2.50 -8.86
C THR A 245 14.04 3.28 -7.54
N ASN A 246 15.16 3.89 -7.16
CA ASN A 246 15.24 4.77 -6.00
C ASN A 246 15.71 6.17 -6.43
N ALA A 247 14.80 7.14 -6.37
CA ALA A 247 15.10 8.57 -6.52
C ALA A 247 14.79 9.38 -5.24
N GLY A 248 14.27 8.72 -4.21
CA GLY A 248 14.01 9.29 -2.90
C GLY A 248 15.14 9.02 -1.89
N THR A 249 14.88 9.37 -0.62
CA THR A 249 15.82 9.15 0.48
C THR A 249 15.59 7.81 1.15
N VAL A 250 16.68 7.07 1.39
CA VAL A 250 16.71 5.85 2.20
C VAL A 250 17.75 6.02 3.29
N SER A 251 17.33 6.06 4.56
CA SER A 251 18.21 6.28 5.71
C SER A 251 18.01 5.22 6.79
N ALA A 252 19.07 4.46 7.07
CA ALA A 252 19.16 3.56 8.21
C ALA A 252 20.30 4.00 9.13
N SER A 253 20.31 5.27 9.52
CA SER A 253 21.41 5.87 10.28
C SER A 253 21.54 5.27 11.68
N SER A 254 22.75 5.06 12.17
CA SER A 254 23.00 4.50 13.51
C SER A 254 24.27 5.05 14.13
N ALA A 255 24.26 5.32 15.44
CA ALA A 255 25.44 5.71 16.22
C ALA A 255 26.19 4.52 16.85
N GLU A 256 25.71 3.29 16.67
CA GLU A 256 26.29 2.06 17.27
C GLU A 256 27.01 1.19 16.23
N SER A 257 28.03 0.43 16.67
CA SER A 257 28.97 -0.31 15.79
C SER A 257 28.36 -1.52 15.06
N VAL A 258 27.12 -1.92 15.38
CA VAL A 258 26.33 -2.90 14.62
C VAL A 258 25.17 -2.13 13.96
N GLY A 259 25.54 -1.29 13.00
CA GLY A 259 24.68 -0.23 12.48
C GLY A 259 23.56 -0.68 11.56
N GLY A 260 22.69 0.29 11.23
CA GLY A 260 21.55 0.07 10.34
C GLY A 260 21.99 -0.36 8.94
N ARG A 261 21.16 -1.18 8.29
CA ARG A 261 21.51 -1.83 7.02
C ARG A 261 20.49 -1.52 5.93
N VAL A 262 20.99 -1.18 4.75
CA VAL A 262 20.18 -1.03 3.54
C VAL A 262 20.59 -2.11 2.54
N PHE A 263 19.62 -2.86 2.02
CA PHE A 263 19.85 -3.80 0.92
C PHE A 263 18.89 -3.55 -0.24
N LEU A 264 19.44 -3.59 -1.44
CA LEU A 264 18.72 -3.44 -2.70
C LEU A 264 18.96 -4.73 -3.49
N ARG A 265 17.89 -5.47 -3.79
CA ARG A 265 17.96 -6.71 -4.58
C ARG A 265 17.09 -6.56 -5.82
N ALA A 266 17.72 -6.44 -6.98
CA ALA A 266 17.02 -6.33 -8.24
C ALA A 266 17.74 -7.03 -9.38
N THR A 267 17.00 -7.40 -10.42
CA THR A 267 17.60 -7.78 -11.71
C THR A 267 18.11 -6.54 -12.44
N ASP A 268 17.35 -5.43 -12.39
CA ASP A 268 17.75 -4.10 -12.85
C ASP A 268 17.58 -3.09 -11.71
N LEU A 269 18.67 -2.38 -11.36
CA LEU A 269 18.72 -1.43 -10.24
C LEU A 269 19.08 -0.04 -10.76
N LYS A 270 18.19 0.94 -10.54
CA LYS A 270 18.40 2.34 -10.90
C LYS A 270 18.33 3.21 -9.64
N THR A 271 19.42 3.90 -9.33
CA THR A 271 19.49 4.81 -8.19
C THR A 271 20.08 6.14 -8.63
N THR A 272 19.42 7.24 -8.26
CA THR A 272 19.97 8.59 -8.43
C THR A 272 20.39 9.11 -7.06
N ALA A 273 21.65 9.53 -6.94
CA ALA A 273 22.21 10.15 -5.74
C ALA A 273 21.67 11.56 -5.53
#